data_AF-A0A4Y2F726-F1
#
_entry.id   AF-A0A4Y2F726-F1
#
_cell.length_a   1.000
_cell.length_b   1.000
_cell.length_c   1.000
_cell.angle_alpha   90.00
_cell.angle_beta   90.00
_cell.angle_gamma   90.00
#
_symmetry.space_group_name_H-M   'P 1'
#
loop_
_entity.id
_entity.type
_entity.pdbx_description
1 polymer ?
#
loop_
_entity_poly.entity_id
_entity_poly.type
_entity_poly.pdbx_seq_one_letter_code
_entity_poly.pdbx_strand_id
1 'polypeptide(L)'
;MLQFASIDSSAESEIAKAESMSRENYLHDEIRWRAVGTLQAVSRQSAVARELNVNRSVIHRLRSHYYQRDQNASRRRGSGRRRITTTADDRYPLQYDRRRRTLAARQLVSQLSAAAGRPISPTHCVAQTA
;
A
#
# COMPACT_ATOMS: atom_id res chain seq x y z
N MET A 1 31.28 -40.56 27.80
CA MET A 1 30.35 -41.13 26.81
C MET A 1 29.56 -39.97 26.22
N LEU A 2 29.86 -39.60 24.98
CA LEU A 2 29.28 -38.42 24.31
C LEU A 2 27.85 -38.73 23.88
N GLN A 3 26.88 -37.99 24.41
CA GLN A 3 25.51 -37.96 23.91
C GLN A 3 25.52 -37.24 22.56
N PHE A 4 25.36 -37.98 21.47
CA PHE A 4 25.12 -37.39 20.16
C PHE A 4 23.68 -36.88 20.12
N ALA A 5 23.57 -35.56 20.18
CA ALA A 5 22.33 -34.83 20.11
C ALA A 5 21.64 -35.07 18.76
N SER A 6 20.37 -35.46 18.82
CA SER A 6 19.41 -35.48 17.72
C SER A 6 19.20 -34.05 17.18
N ILE A 7 20.08 -33.58 16.29
CA ILE A 7 19.99 -32.24 15.66
C ILE A 7 19.67 -32.33 14.16
N ASP A 8 19.90 -33.47 13.51
CA ASP A 8 19.86 -33.53 12.04
C ASP A 8 18.44 -33.64 11.45
N SER A 9 17.48 -34.23 12.17
CA SER A 9 16.14 -34.48 11.63
C SER A 9 15.30 -33.21 11.35
N SER A 10 15.50 -32.13 12.12
CA SER A 10 14.73 -30.88 11.95
C SER A 10 15.25 -30.04 10.79
N ALA A 11 16.57 -29.95 10.63
CA ALA A 11 17.19 -29.19 9.54
C ALA A 11 16.97 -29.88 8.19
N GLU A 12 17.06 -31.21 8.14
CA GLU A 12 16.74 -32.00 6.93
C GLU A 12 15.27 -31.84 6.51
N SER A 13 14.34 -31.74 7.46
CA SER A 13 12.92 -31.50 7.19
C SER A 13 12.68 -30.10 6.59
N GLU A 14 13.38 -29.07 7.09
CA GLU A 14 13.28 -27.71 6.55
C GLU A 14 13.89 -27.58 5.15
N ILE A 15 15.02 -28.25 4.89
CA ILE A 15 15.66 -28.28 3.57
C ILE A 15 14.77 -29.02 2.56
N ALA A 16 14.24 -30.19 2.93
CA ALA A 16 13.31 -30.93 2.05
C ALA A 16 12.03 -30.14 1.75
N LYS A 17 11.52 -29.38 2.73
CA LYS A 17 10.34 -28.51 2.55
C LYS A 17 10.66 -27.30 1.66
N ALA A 18 11.82 -26.67 1.83
CA ALA A 18 12.29 -25.58 0.98
C ALA A 18 12.53 -26.04 -0.45
N GLU A 19 13.09 -27.23 -0.65
CA GLU A 19 13.24 -27.86 -1.96
C GLU A 19 11.88 -28.20 -2.58
N SER A 20 10.94 -28.73 -1.82
CA SER A 20 9.58 -29.01 -2.30
C SER A 20 8.87 -27.74 -2.76
N MET A 21 8.92 -26.67 -1.95
CA MET A 21 8.38 -25.36 -2.34
C MET A 21 9.07 -24.80 -3.59
N SER A 22 10.39 -24.98 -3.72
CA SER A 22 11.15 -24.50 -4.88
C SER A 22 10.82 -25.28 -6.15
N ARG A 23 10.62 -26.60 -6.06
CA ARG A 23 10.25 -27.46 -7.19
C ARG A 23 8.83 -27.15 -7.68
N GLU A 24 7.88 -26.94 -6.79
CA GLU A 24 6.52 -26.56 -7.15
C GLU A 24 6.47 -25.17 -7.81
N ASN A 25 7.24 -24.21 -7.30
CA ASN A 25 7.36 -22.88 -7.91
C ASN A 25 8.01 -22.94 -9.30
N TYR A 26 9.03 -23.79 -9.49
CA TYR A 26 9.69 -23.98 -10.78
C TYR A 26 8.72 -24.55 -11.83
N LEU A 27 7.94 -25.57 -11.47
CA LEU A 27 6.91 -26.15 -12.34
C LEU A 27 5.85 -25.11 -12.71
N HIS A 28 5.43 -24.28 -11.74
CA HIS A 28 4.46 -23.22 -11.99
C HIS A 28 5.00 -22.11 -12.91
N ASP A 29 6.28 -21.74 -12.76
CA ASP A 29 6.93 -20.75 -13.63
C ASP A 29 7.16 -21.28 -15.06
N GLU A 30 7.49 -22.57 -15.22
CA GLU A 30 7.60 -23.18 -16.56
C GLU A 30 6.26 -23.17 -17.29
N ILE A 31 5.18 -23.59 -16.62
CA ILE A 31 3.81 -23.56 -17.16
C ILE A 31 3.41 -22.12 -17.49
N ARG A 32 3.79 -21.15 -16.66
CA ARG A 32 3.53 -19.73 -16.87
C ARG A 32 4.24 -19.20 -18.12
N TRP A 33 5.52 -19.47 -18.32
CA TRP A 33 6.26 -19.01 -19.50
C TRP A 33 5.74 -19.64 -20.79
N ARG A 34 5.41 -20.94 -20.78
CA ARG A 34 4.78 -21.62 -21.93
C ARG A 34 3.37 -21.09 -22.22
N ALA A 35 2.56 -20.84 -21.18
CA ALA A 35 1.23 -20.24 -21.34
C ALA A 35 1.28 -18.83 -21.93
N VAL A 36 2.25 -18.01 -21.54
CA VAL A 36 2.39 -16.65 -22.07
C VAL A 36 2.83 -16.68 -23.54
N GLY A 37 3.81 -17.51 -23.91
CA GLY A 37 4.26 -17.64 -25.29
C GLY A 37 3.15 -18.16 -26.23
N THR A 38 2.36 -19.14 -25.78
CA THR A 38 1.22 -19.67 -26.55
C THR A 38 0.04 -18.71 -26.60
N LEU A 39 -0.26 -17.97 -25.51
CA LEU A 39 -1.27 -16.91 -25.52
C LEU A 39 -0.94 -15.74 -26.44
N GLN A 40 0.34 -15.46 -26.68
CA GLN A 40 0.79 -14.43 -27.61
C GLN A 40 0.65 -14.89 -29.07
N ALA A 41 0.84 -16.18 -29.35
CA ALA A 41 0.73 -16.77 -30.68
C ALA A 41 -0.70 -17.20 -31.07
N VAL A 42 -1.56 -17.57 -30.09
CA VAL A 42 -2.88 -18.17 -30.30
C VAL A 42 -3.97 -17.37 -29.59
N SER A 43 -4.99 -16.92 -30.34
CA SER A 43 -6.03 -16.00 -29.84
C SER A 43 -7.06 -16.64 -28.88
N ARG A 44 -7.17 -17.99 -28.83
CA ARG A 44 -8.24 -18.71 -28.10
C ARG A 44 -7.72 -19.38 -26.83
N GLN A 45 -8.13 -18.87 -25.65
CA GLN A 45 -7.77 -19.37 -24.31
C GLN A 45 -8.06 -20.86 -24.10
N SER A 46 -9.10 -21.39 -24.75
CA SER A 46 -9.50 -22.80 -24.63
C SER A 46 -8.53 -23.77 -25.34
N ALA A 47 -7.81 -23.31 -26.37
CA ALA A 47 -6.79 -24.12 -27.02
C ALA A 47 -5.56 -24.26 -26.11
N VAL A 48 -5.10 -23.14 -25.54
CA VAL A 48 -3.97 -23.09 -24.59
C VAL A 48 -4.24 -23.93 -23.34
N ALA A 49 -5.47 -23.88 -22.80
CA ALA A 49 -5.85 -24.70 -21.66
C ALA A 49 -5.78 -26.22 -21.95
N ARG A 50 -6.14 -26.64 -23.17
CA ARG A 50 -6.06 -28.05 -23.60
C ARG A 50 -4.63 -28.49 -23.87
N GLU A 51 -3.82 -27.61 -24.45
CA GLU A 51 -2.41 -27.87 -24.76
C GLU A 51 -1.55 -28.00 -23.49
N LEU A 52 -1.84 -27.17 -22.49
CA LEU A 52 -1.11 -27.17 -21.22
C LEU A 52 -1.77 -28.01 -20.13
N ASN A 53 -2.86 -28.73 -20.45
CA ASN A 53 -3.68 -29.52 -19.52
C ASN A 53 -4.01 -28.79 -18.19
N VAL A 54 -4.22 -27.47 -18.26
CA VAL A 54 -4.50 -26.61 -17.10
C VAL A 54 -5.88 -26.00 -17.20
N ASN A 55 -6.49 -25.76 -16.05
CA ASN A 55 -7.82 -25.20 -15.99
C ASN A 55 -7.88 -23.80 -16.64
N ARG A 56 -8.97 -23.52 -17.34
CA ARG A 56 -9.24 -22.22 -17.99
C ARG A 56 -9.13 -21.04 -17.01
N SER A 57 -9.42 -21.24 -15.72
CA SER A 57 -9.29 -20.22 -14.68
C SER A 57 -7.84 -19.77 -14.47
N VAL A 58 -6.87 -20.69 -14.55
CA VAL A 58 -5.45 -20.42 -14.40
C VAL A 58 -4.95 -19.59 -15.57
N ILE A 59 -5.32 -19.96 -16.80
CA ILE A 59 -5.02 -19.20 -18.03
C ILE A 59 -5.62 -17.80 -17.99
N HIS A 60 -6.87 -17.67 -17.52
CA HIS A 60 -7.53 -16.37 -17.37
C HIS A 60 -6.80 -15.47 -16.36
N ARG A 61 -6.44 -16.01 -15.19
CA ARG A 61 -5.67 -15.28 -14.17
C ARG A 61 -4.30 -14.86 -14.67
N LEU A 62 -3.59 -15.75 -15.38
CA LEU A 62 -2.30 -15.48 -15.99
C LEU A 62 -2.39 -14.34 -17.01
N ARG A 63 -3.38 -14.39 -17.91
CA ARG A 63 -3.61 -13.34 -18.92
C ARG A 63 -3.96 -12.00 -18.27
N SER A 64 -4.84 -11.99 -17.27
CA SER A 64 -5.22 -10.77 -16.56
C SER A 64 -4.02 -10.14 -15.84
N HIS A 65 -3.18 -10.95 -15.17
CA HIS A 65 -1.98 -10.44 -14.51
C HIS A 65 -0.98 -9.85 -15.52
N TYR A 66 -0.79 -10.47 -16.69
CA TYR A 66 0.11 -9.97 -17.72
C TYR A 66 -0.38 -8.64 -18.31
N TYR A 67 -1.64 -8.56 -18.76
CA TYR A 67 -2.24 -7.32 -19.26
C TYR A 67 -2.26 -6.21 -18.20
N GLN A 68 -2.55 -6.55 -16.94
CA GLN A 68 -2.53 -5.59 -15.86
C GLN A 68 -1.10 -5.11 -15.59
N ARG A 69 -0.07 -5.95 -15.69
CA ARG A 69 1.32 -5.55 -15.49
C ARG A 69 1.79 -4.60 -16.58
N ASP A 70 1.43 -4.84 -17.83
CA ASP A 70 1.75 -3.95 -18.96
C ASP A 70 1.00 -2.62 -18.85
N GLN A 71 -0.26 -2.64 -18.42
CA GLN A 71 -1.01 -1.42 -18.08
C GLN A 71 -0.51 -0.73 -16.79
N ASN A 72 0.05 -1.47 -15.85
CA ASN A 72 0.61 -0.93 -14.61
C ASN A 72 2.03 -0.39 -14.82
N ALA A 73 2.74 -0.86 -15.86
CA ALA A 73 4.02 -0.30 -16.29
C ALA A 73 3.83 1.07 -16.96
N SER A 74 2.73 1.25 -17.71
CA SER A 74 2.36 2.57 -18.25
C SER A 74 1.78 3.51 -17.18
N ARG A 75 1.10 2.97 -16.16
CA ARG A 75 0.79 3.69 -14.92
C ARG A 75 2.05 3.82 -14.07
N ARG A 76 2.99 4.68 -14.49
CA ARG A 76 3.99 5.24 -13.60
C ARG A 76 3.31 5.53 -12.26
N ARG A 77 3.77 4.92 -11.15
CA ARG A 77 3.39 5.35 -9.80
C ARG A 77 3.47 6.86 -9.84
N GLY A 78 2.33 7.53 -9.72
CA GLY A 78 2.27 8.96 -9.93
C GLY A 78 3.36 9.60 -9.10
N SER A 79 4.41 10.10 -9.76
CA SER A 79 5.21 11.11 -9.12
C SER A 79 4.21 12.25 -8.97
N GLY A 80 3.69 12.44 -7.76
CA GLY A 80 2.88 13.60 -7.48
C GLY A 80 3.63 14.85 -7.96
N ARG A 81 2.91 15.96 -8.11
CA ARG A 81 3.52 17.24 -8.46
C ARG A 81 4.76 17.46 -7.58
N ARG A 82 5.92 17.61 -8.22
CA ARG A 82 7.18 17.85 -7.52
C ARG A 82 6.99 19.06 -6.62
N ARG A 83 7.19 18.89 -5.31
CA ARG A 83 7.14 19.99 -4.35
C ARG A 83 8.22 21.01 -4.75
N ILE A 84 7.77 22.19 -5.17
CA ILE A 84 8.63 23.34 -5.47
C ILE A 84 8.95 24.07 -4.16
N THR A 85 8.00 24.11 -3.23
CA THR A 85 8.19 24.70 -1.90
C THR A 85 8.84 23.71 -0.95
N THR A 86 9.74 24.21 -0.11
CA THR A 86 10.34 23.46 0.97
C THR A 86 9.46 23.50 2.22
N THR A 87 9.67 22.57 3.14
CA THR A 87 8.98 22.60 4.44
C THR A 87 9.22 23.89 5.22
N ALA A 88 10.32 24.62 4.95
CA ALA A 88 10.59 25.92 5.57
C ALA A 88 9.67 27.02 5.02
N ASP A 89 9.45 27.03 3.70
CA ASP A 89 8.56 27.96 3.01
C ASP A 89 7.10 27.80 3.46
N ASP A 90 6.69 26.55 3.72
CA ASP A 90 5.33 26.22 4.16
C ASP A 90 5.05 26.62 5.64
N ARG A 91 6.07 26.92 6.47
CA ARG A 91 5.85 27.16 7.93
C ARG A 91 5.06 28.43 8.22
N TYR A 92 5.40 29.52 7.52
CA TYR A 92 4.77 30.82 7.74
C TYR A 92 3.27 30.82 7.42
N PRO A 93 2.79 30.37 6.23
CA PRO A 93 1.36 30.34 5.92
C PRO A 93 0.59 29.40 6.85
N LEU A 94 1.14 28.22 7.18
CA LEU A 94 0.50 27.29 8.12
C LEU A 94 0.33 27.90 9.52
N GLN A 95 1.35 28.61 10.01
CA GLN A 95 1.30 29.27 11.30
C GLN A 95 0.33 30.48 11.29
N TYR A 96 0.28 31.20 10.17
CA TYR A 96 -0.65 32.31 9.96
C TYR A 96 -2.11 31.81 10.02
N ASP A 97 -2.43 30.73 9.31
CA ASP A 97 -3.79 30.15 9.32
C ASP A 97 -4.20 29.65 10.70
N ARG A 98 -3.29 28.99 11.43
CA ARG A 98 -3.53 28.57 12.82
C ARG A 98 -3.82 29.75 13.74
N ARG A 99 -3.07 30.85 13.60
CA ARG A 99 -3.31 32.08 14.38
C ARG A 99 -4.64 32.71 14.00
N ARG A 100 -4.96 32.80 12.72
CA ARG A 100 -6.22 33.38 12.23
C ARG A 100 -7.44 32.64 12.74
N ARG A 101 -7.40 31.29 12.82
CA ARG A 101 -8.48 30.47 13.40
C ARG A 101 -8.78 30.80 14.86
N THR A 102 -7.77 31.14 15.66
CA THR A 102 -7.93 31.42 17.09
C THR A 102 -8.13 32.91 17.40
N LEU A 103 -7.89 33.79 16.42
CA LEU A 103 -7.98 35.24 16.58
C LEU A 103 -9.40 35.69 16.91
N ALA A 104 -10.41 35.20 16.19
CA ALA A 104 -11.80 35.57 16.41
C ALA A 104 -12.29 35.17 17.82
N ALA A 105 -11.98 33.94 18.25
CA ALA A 105 -12.32 33.48 19.60
C ALA A 105 -11.63 34.32 20.68
N ARG A 106 -10.34 34.66 20.49
CA ARG A 106 -9.60 35.54 21.41
C ARG A 106 -10.19 36.95 21.46
N GLN A 107 -10.59 37.51 20.31
CA GLN A 107 -11.23 38.81 20.24
C GLN A 107 -12.56 38.82 21.01
N LEU A 108 -13.38 37.78 20.86
CA LEU A 108 -14.63 37.63 21.62
C LEU A 108 -14.37 37.52 23.13
N VAL A 109 -13.40 36.69 23.55
CA VAL A 109 -13.01 36.56 24.96
C VAL A 109 -12.54 37.91 25.52
N SER A 110 -11.73 38.67 24.77
CA SER A 110 -11.28 40.00 25.19
C SER A 110 -12.43 41.00 25.32
N GLN A 111 -13.38 40.99 24.37
CA GLN A 111 -14.57 41.85 24.44
C GLN A 111 -15.45 41.52 25.64
N LEU A 112 -15.69 40.23 25.89
CA LEU A 112 -16.47 39.76 27.03
C LEU A 112 -15.77 40.07 28.36
N SER A 113 -14.44 39.93 28.43
CA SER A 113 -13.66 40.26 29.62
C SER A 113 -13.68 41.77 29.91
N ALA A 114 -13.62 42.61 28.87
CA ALA A 114 -13.71 44.06 29.03
C ALA A 114 -15.11 44.49 29.50
N ALA A 115 -16.16 43.88 28.96
CA ALA A 115 -17.54 44.17 29.36
C ALA A 115 -17.86 43.67 30.78
N ALA A 116 -17.31 42.51 31.19
CA ALA A 116 -17.58 41.90 32.49
C ALA A 116 -16.69 42.42 33.63
N GLY A 117 -15.62 43.18 33.33
CA GLY A 117 -14.69 43.72 34.33
C GLY A 117 -13.88 42.66 35.09
N ARG A 118 -13.91 41.39 34.67
CA ARG A 118 -13.19 40.26 35.28
C ARG A 118 -12.64 39.31 34.20
N PRO A 119 -11.50 38.64 34.44
CA PRO A 119 -10.92 37.74 33.46
C PRO A 119 -11.80 36.50 33.25
N ILE A 120 -12.17 36.22 32.00
CA ILE A 120 -12.98 35.05 31.62
C ILE A 120 -12.05 33.96 31.06
N SER A 121 -12.15 32.75 31.62
CA SER A 121 -11.38 31.59 31.16
C SER A 121 -11.79 31.16 29.74
N PRO A 122 -10.85 30.80 28.85
CA PRO A 122 -11.14 30.31 27.49
C PRO A 122 -12.06 29.08 27.44
N THR A 123 -12.16 28.32 28.53
CA THR A 123 -12.97 27.10 28.62
C THR A 123 -14.48 27.35 28.67
N HIS A 124 -14.92 28.56 29.05
CA HIS A 124 -16.34 28.92 29.14
C HIS A 124 -16.97 29.39 27.82
N CYS A 125 -16.17 29.69 26.79
CA CYS A 125 -16.68 30.24 25.52
C CYS A 125 -17.15 29.19 24.50
N VAL A 126 -16.87 27.90 24.69
CA VAL A 126 -17.22 26.85 23.71
C VAL A 126 -18.71 26.42 23.80
N ALA A 127 -19.44 26.87 24.82
CA ALA A 127 -20.80 26.42 25.09
C ALA A 127 -21.92 27.16 24.33
N GLN A 128 -21.62 28.08 23.39
CA GLN A 128 -22.64 28.94 22.76
C GLN A 128 -22.71 28.88 21.22
N THR A 129 -22.15 27.85 20.59
CA THR A 129 -22.42 27.57 19.17
C THR A 129 -22.81 26.11 18.97
N ALA A 130 -24.12 25.86 19.12
CA ALA A 130 -24.86 24.72 18.57
C ALA A 130 -26.14 25.26 17.94
#